data_AF-A0A3D8QIX0-F1
#
_entry.id   AF-A0A3D8QIX0-F1
#
_cell.length_a   1.000
_cell.length_b   1.000
_cell.length_c   1.000
_cell.angle_alpha   90.00
_cell.angle_beta   90.00
_cell.angle_gamma   90.00
#
_symmetry.space_group_name_H-M   'P 1'
#
loop_
_entity.id
_entity.type
_entity.pdbx_description
1 polymer ?
#
loop_
_entity_poly.entity_id
_entity_poly.type
_entity_poly.pdbx_seq_one_letter_code
_entity_poly.pdbx_strand_id
1 'polypeptide(L)'
;MHHRIHWAMAPVLNILLLSLLFTFQHPTTWQARAQTEMLALHQQPQMAMPMPQSLQSAPQPFSELPVPITDPSPSPPSCTHSNTTAFALSSPDAPIPFLTSKDDDKNKPMHPALPRLPTPTNTTAWEQWFFEGVSSSGKAGFVLSFSRDATYAFFGRGNLRVEFYLVFEDGSVLQELDFAAESGLAWGACRPGGNGNSGNGSMVEGVWRAGRGRGRDWDREYAFSIDTQTGEAQVRFDTPRASGVVEFAAPASSLGPAPGPETETETALHLPLFTLAPTARSTTFTMTMTMALSPGKKISYAGSGSHMHMWAAAGLLKVTEGFHIVRGRAGPFEFAFWEFASRVWAGVGFVRAWVSRDGVVVAEVRATAAAAAGAATGGNEYCDAVSGDCVSLKPITGFAGYGTPGGLPGSGGSSSKTTGHALRFTTSENRSYAFDVEHANRHFGMALGGPYGAVGFTNRVLGGDGEGSVYVGSAWSEEARFPEELARWRVWVVFGIGMLGRVWEGVWGGLGRA
;
A
#
# COMPACT_ATOMS: atom_id res chain seq x y z
N MET A 1 -61.26 -13.03 -34.18
CA MET A 1 -60.31 -14.02 -34.73
C MET A 1 -59.16 -13.29 -35.38
N HIS A 2 -58.03 -13.12 -34.68
CA HIS A 2 -56.72 -12.85 -35.27
C HIS A 2 -55.66 -13.23 -34.25
N HIS A 3 -54.89 -14.27 -34.54
CA HIS A 3 -53.72 -14.69 -33.80
C HIS A 3 -52.57 -13.69 -34.03
N ARG A 4 -51.91 -13.27 -32.95
CA ARG A 4 -50.52 -12.76 -33.01
C ARG A 4 -49.64 -13.68 -32.19
N ILE A 5 -48.77 -14.39 -32.91
CA ILE A 5 -47.61 -15.11 -32.41
C ILE A 5 -46.46 -14.09 -32.43
N HIS A 6 -45.85 -13.82 -31.28
CA HIS A 6 -44.57 -13.10 -31.21
C HIS A 6 -43.49 -13.99 -30.60
N TRP A 7 -42.32 -13.88 -31.21
CA TRP A 7 -41.18 -14.76 -31.13
C TRP A 7 -40.38 -14.60 -29.84
N ALA A 8 -40.04 -15.73 -29.22
CA ALA A 8 -38.97 -15.85 -28.23
C ALA A 8 -37.71 -16.38 -28.93
N MET A 9 -36.80 -15.49 -29.33
CA MET A 9 -35.44 -15.86 -29.74
C MET A 9 -34.46 -14.76 -29.31
N ALA A 10 -34.05 -14.83 -28.06
CA ALA A 10 -32.97 -14.03 -27.48
C ALA A 10 -32.07 -14.79 -26.47
N PRO A 11 -32.48 -15.92 -25.80
CA PRO A 11 -31.57 -16.59 -24.89
C PRO A 11 -30.60 -17.59 -25.55
N VAL A 12 -30.79 -17.96 -26.82
CA VAL A 12 -30.02 -19.06 -27.44
C VAL A 12 -28.61 -18.63 -27.88
N LEU A 13 -28.38 -17.33 -28.15
CA LEU A 13 -27.07 -16.85 -28.60
C LEU A 13 -26.04 -16.70 -27.47
N ASN A 14 -26.49 -16.38 -26.24
CA ASN A 14 -25.61 -16.29 -25.06
C ASN A 14 -25.09 -17.66 -24.62
N ILE A 15 -25.87 -18.73 -24.80
CA ILE A 15 -25.46 -20.09 -24.44
C ILE A 15 -24.44 -20.64 -25.44
N LEU A 16 -24.53 -20.28 -26.73
CA LEU A 16 -23.55 -20.69 -27.75
C LEU A 16 -22.18 -20.01 -27.59
N LEU A 17 -22.12 -18.73 -27.18
CA LEU A 17 -20.84 -18.05 -26.91
C LEU A 17 -20.16 -18.55 -25.63
N LEU A 18 -20.92 -18.88 -24.59
CA LEU A 18 -20.39 -19.49 -23.36
C LEU A 18 -19.94 -20.93 -23.58
N SER A 19 -20.61 -21.68 -24.46
CA SER A 19 -20.20 -23.05 -24.82
C SER A 19 -18.90 -23.08 -25.63
N LEU A 20 -18.69 -22.10 -26.52
CA LEU A 20 -17.43 -21.95 -27.28
C LEU A 20 -16.22 -21.58 -26.41
N LEU A 21 -16.44 -20.95 -25.25
CA LEU A 21 -15.37 -20.62 -24.30
C LEU A 21 -14.99 -21.78 -23.37
N PHE A 22 -15.85 -22.80 -23.21
CA PHE A 22 -15.62 -23.91 -22.27
C PHE A 22 -15.15 -25.22 -22.91
N THR A 23 -15.10 -25.35 -24.24
CA THR A 23 -14.63 -26.57 -24.93
C THR A 23 -13.18 -26.56 -25.45
N PHE A 24 -12.36 -25.55 -25.13
CA PHE A 24 -10.93 -25.58 -25.51
C PHE A 24 -10.04 -26.08 -24.37
N GLN A 25 -10.06 -27.40 -24.12
CA GLN A 25 -9.13 -28.09 -23.21
C GLN A 25 -7.95 -28.78 -23.92
N HIS A 26 -7.70 -28.50 -25.20
CA HIS A 26 -6.48 -28.95 -25.88
C HIS A 26 -5.81 -27.81 -26.65
N PRO A 27 -4.48 -27.65 -26.55
CA PRO A 27 -3.75 -26.60 -27.25
C PRO A 27 -3.84 -26.86 -28.77
N THR A 28 -4.32 -25.86 -29.50
CA THR A 28 -4.30 -25.90 -30.97
C THR A 28 -2.87 -25.71 -31.46
N THR A 29 -2.59 -26.23 -32.65
CA THR A 29 -1.29 -26.17 -33.36
C THR A 29 -0.72 -24.76 -33.50
N TRP A 30 -1.56 -23.72 -33.37
CA TRP A 30 -1.13 -22.32 -33.37
C TRP A 30 -0.43 -21.90 -32.06
N GLN A 31 -0.90 -22.36 -30.90
CA GLN A 31 -0.26 -22.09 -29.60
C GLN A 31 1.11 -22.78 -29.48
N ALA A 32 1.24 -24.00 -30.03
CA ALA A 32 2.52 -24.71 -30.08
C ALA A 32 3.54 -23.97 -30.97
N ARG A 33 3.09 -23.41 -32.10
CA ARG A 33 3.96 -22.64 -33.00
C ARG A 33 4.42 -21.31 -32.40
N ALA A 34 3.53 -20.60 -31.72
CA ALA A 34 3.88 -19.36 -31.00
C ALA A 34 4.84 -19.61 -29.82
N GLN A 35 4.70 -20.72 -29.09
CA GLN A 35 5.66 -21.11 -28.05
C GLN A 35 7.02 -21.50 -28.62
N THR A 36 7.06 -22.15 -29.78
CA THR A 36 8.31 -22.58 -30.43
C THR A 36 9.08 -21.38 -31.01
N GLU A 37 8.37 -20.39 -31.58
CA GLU A 37 9.00 -19.16 -32.08
C GLU A 37 9.52 -18.25 -30.94
N MET A 38 8.84 -18.22 -29.79
CA MET A 38 9.34 -17.49 -28.61
C MET A 38 10.55 -18.17 -27.94
N LEU A 39 10.62 -19.51 -27.94
CA LEU A 39 11.80 -20.24 -27.46
C LEU A 39 13.02 -20.05 -28.36
N ALA A 40 12.82 -19.87 -29.68
CA ALA A 40 13.90 -19.60 -30.63
C ALA A 40 14.52 -18.19 -30.46
N LEU A 41 13.74 -17.20 -30.00
CA LEU A 41 14.24 -15.85 -29.69
C LEU A 41 15.02 -15.78 -28.36
N HIS A 42 14.87 -16.76 -27.47
CA HIS A 42 15.52 -16.81 -26.15
C HIS A 42 16.85 -17.57 -26.12
N GLN A 43 17.27 -18.17 -27.24
CA GLN A 43 18.55 -18.89 -27.36
C GLN A 43 19.71 -18.05 -27.92
N GLN A 44 19.64 -16.72 -27.88
CA GLN A 44 20.85 -15.93 -28.11
C GLN A 44 21.79 -16.04 -26.89
N PRO A 45 23.06 -16.45 -27.07
CA PRO A 45 23.99 -16.59 -25.96
C PRO A 45 24.27 -15.23 -25.32
N GLN A 46 23.90 -15.08 -24.05
CA GLN A 46 24.34 -13.97 -23.23
C GLN A 46 25.86 -14.06 -23.07
N MET A 47 26.59 -13.09 -23.61
CA MET A 47 28.01 -12.91 -23.34
C MET A 47 28.19 -12.58 -21.86
N ALA A 48 28.87 -13.47 -21.13
CA ALA A 48 29.27 -13.25 -19.75
C ALA A 48 30.19 -12.02 -19.67
N MET A 49 29.76 -10.99 -18.93
CA MET A 49 30.64 -9.90 -18.55
C MET A 49 31.51 -10.33 -17.36
N PRO A 50 32.82 -10.03 -17.37
CA PRO A 50 33.70 -10.39 -16.26
C PRO A 50 33.45 -9.48 -15.05
N MET A 51 33.31 -10.09 -13.89
CA MET A 51 33.34 -9.41 -12.59
C MET A 51 34.77 -8.89 -12.32
N PRO A 52 34.96 -7.61 -11.92
CA PRO A 52 36.24 -7.16 -11.41
C PRO A 52 36.39 -7.56 -9.94
N GLN A 53 37.42 -8.36 -9.64
CA GLN A 53 37.99 -8.46 -8.30
C GLN A 53 39.01 -7.34 -8.11
N SER A 54 38.84 -6.51 -7.08
CA SER A 54 39.87 -6.21 -6.06
C SER A 54 39.48 -5.02 -5.19
N LEU A 55 39.53 -5.24 -3.88
CA LEU A 55 39.67 -4.23 -2.83
C LEU A 55 41.10 -3.67 -2.85
N GLN A 56 41.25 -2.35 -2.68
CA GLN A 56 42.20 -1.68 -1.76
C GLN A 56 42.58 -0.28 -2.28
N SER A 57 42.17 0.76 -1.56
CA SER A 57 43.02 1.85 -1.02
C SER A 57 42.16 3.07 -0.64
N ALA A 58 42.41 3.59 0.56
CA ALA A 58 41.84 4.84 1.07
C ALA A 58 42.58 6.06 0.49
N PRO A 59 41.97 7.26 0.59
CA PRO A 59 42.78 8.45 0.85
C PRO A 59 42.30 9.30 2.04
N GLN A 60 43.29 9.92 2.68
CA GLN A 60 43.30 10.87 3.79
C GLN A 60 42.95 12.32 3.32
N PRO A 61 42.89 13.35 4.22
CA PRO A 61 41.86 14.38 4.24
C PRO A 61 42.19 15.62 3.41
N PHE A 62 41.13 16.35 3.02
CA PHE A 62 41.24 17.68 2.41
C PHE A 62 41.21 18.78 3.47
N SER A 63 42.12 19.74 3.29
CA SER A 63 42.36 20.93 4.08
C SER A 63 41.30 22.02 3.85
N GLU A 64 41.06 22.80 4.90
CA GLU A 64 40.17 23.97 4.96
C GLU A 64 40.69 25.17 4.15
N LEU A 65 39.75 25.96 3.60
CA LEU A 65 39.91 27.41 3.41
C LEU A 65 38.59 28.12 3.77
N PRO A 66 38.61 29.24 4.52
CA PRO A 66 37.40 29.93 5.00
C PRO A 66 36.94 31.04 4.05
N VAL A 67 35.62 31.21 3.92
CA VAL A 67 34.97 32.41 3.37
C VAL A 67 33.90 32.88 4.36
N PRO A 68 33.84 34.17 4.73
CA PRO A 68 32.88 34.66 5.71
C PRO A 68 31.49 34.84 5.07
N ILE A 69 30.48 34.13 5.57
CA ILE A 69 29.08 34.36 5.22
C ILE A 69 28.45 35.18 6.34
N THR A 70 27.95 36.36 5.98
CA THR A 70 27.00 37.11 6.80
C THR A 70 25.63 36.44 6.64
N ASP A 71 25.07 35.90 7.72
CA ASP A 71 23.77 35.22 7.69
C ASP A 71 22.63 36.23 7.44
N PRO A 72 21.87 36.11 6.33
CA PRO A 72 20.58 36.77 6.22
C PRO A 72 19.58 36.03 7.11
N SER A 73 18.77 36.81 7.85
CA SER A 73 17.64 36.32 8.64
C SER A 73 16.80 35.30 7.84
N PRO A 74 16.42 34.14 8.44
CA PRO A 74 15.69 33.10 7.72
C PRO A 74 14.33 33.63 7.29
N SER A 75 14.09 33.65 5.98
CA SER A 75 12.78 33.93 5.40
C SER A 75 11.75 32.92 5.93
N PRO A 76 10.51 33.34 6.24
CA PRO A 76 9.48 32.44 6.72
C PRO A 76 9.23 31.29 5.73
N PRO A 77 8.88 30.08 6.20
CA PRO A 77 8.62 28.95 5.34
C PRO A 77 7.52 29.30 4.35
N SER A 78 7.80 29.18 3.05
CA SER A 78 6.81 29.46 2.01
C SER A 78 5.88 28.26 1.82
N CYS A 79 4.61 28.51 1.52
CA CYS A 79 3.68 27.45 1.14
C CYS A 79 4.11 26.85 -0.20
N THR A 80 4.28 25.52 -0.23
CA THR A 80 4.68 24.78 -1.44
C THR A 80 3.49 23.99 -1.97
N HIS A 81 3.28 24.08 -3.28
CA HIS A 81 2.23 23.36 -3.97
C HIS A 81 2.82 22.45 -5.05
N SER A 82 2.22 21.27 -5.21
CA SER A 82 2.54 20.34 -6.29
C SER A 82 1.24 19.84 -6.92
N ASN A 83 0.96 20.31 -8.13
CA ASN A 83 -0.22 19.93 -8.90
C ASN A 83 0.19 19.13 -10.14
N THR A 84 -0.56 18.07 -10.45
CA THR A 84 -0.33 17.26 -11.64
C THR A 84 -1.62 16.69 -12.20
N THR A 85 -1.60 16.30 -13.47
CA THR A 85 -2.73 15.67 -14.16
C THR A 85 -2.45 14.18 -14.38
N ALA A 86 -3.50 13.43 -14.71
CA ALA A 86 -3.44 12.00 -14.96
C ALA A 86 -2.32 11.57 -15.92
N PHE A 87 -1.96 12.40 -16.89
CA PHE A 87 -1.00 12.06 -17.95
C PHE A 87 0.25 12.93 -17.94
N ALA A 88 0.41 13.80 -16.95
CA ALA A 88 1.63 14.59 -16.82
C ALA A 88 2.79 13.69 -16.36
N LEU A 89 3.84 13.67 -17.16
CA LEU A 89 5.09 12.95 -16.92
C LEU A 89 6.26 13.90 -17.15
N SER A 90 7.31 13.78 -16.37
CA SER A 90 8.61 14.36 -16.74
C SER A 90 9.28 13.52 -17.82
N SER A 91 10.40 14.03 -18.36
CA SER A 91 11.18 13.30 -19.37
C SER A 91 11.49 11.87 -18.89
N PRO A 92 11.36 10.83 -19.74
CA PRO A 92 11.66 9.44 -19.37
C PRO A 92 13.08 9.26 -18.81
N ASP A 93 14.02 10.07 -19.30
CA ASP A 93 15.44 10.03 -18.92
C ASP A 93 15.77 11.00 -17.78
N ALA A 94 14.78 11.69 -17.22
CA ALA A 94 15.01 12.55 -16.08
C ALA A 94 15.51 11.68 -14.90
N PRO A 95 16.62 12.06 -14.26
CA PRO A 95 17.01 11.48 -12.98
C PRO A 95 15.82 11.48 -12.02
N ILE A 96 15.84 10.58 -11.04
CA ILE A 96 14.86 10.56 -9.94
C ILE A 96 15.55 11.23 -8.76
N PRO A 97 15.66 12.58 -8.69
CA PRO A 97 16.04 13.21 -7.46
C PRO A 97 14.84 13.03 -6.53
N PHE A 98 14.91 12.06 -5.63
CA PHE A 98 14.03 12.13 -4.47
C PHE A 98 14.33 13.44 -3.76
N LEU A 99 13.29 14.17 -3.40
CA LEU A 99 13.43 15.36 -2.58
C LEU A 99 14.05 14.93 -1.25
N THR A 100 15.20 15.52 -0.92
CA THR A 100 15.95 15.19 0.29
C THR A 100 15.96 16.36 1.25
N SER A 101 16.35 16.10 2.50
CA SER A 101 16.61 17.10 3.53
C SER A 101 17.58 18.22 3.15
N LYS A 102 18.36 18.08 2.07
CA LYS A 102 19.24 19.14 1.58
C LYS A 102 18.48 20.24 0.82
N ASP A 103 17.27 19.94 0.36
CA ASP A 103 16.45 20.86 -0.41
C ASP A 103 15.61 21.80 0.49
N ASP A 104 15.39 21.41 1.75
CA ASP A 104 14.72 22.20 2.80
C ASP A 104 15.69 22.53 3.95
N ASP A 105 15.93 23.82 4.19
CA ASP A 105 16.62 24.36 5.39
C ASP A 105 17.87 23.57 5.86
N LYS A 106 18.79 23.30 4.92
CA LYS A 106 20.22 22.92 5.00
C LYS A 106 20.75 22.00 6.11
N ASN A 107 19.96 21.36 6.97
CA ASN A 107 20.40 20.33 7.94
C ASN A 107 19.27 19.55 8.63
N LYS A 108 17.98 19.78 8.30
CA LYS A 108 16.87 19.06 8.96
C LYS A 108 16.34 17.94 8.08
N PRO A 109 16.22 16.69 8.57
CA PRO A 109 15.54 15.64 7.84
C PRO A 109 14.14 16.04 7.43
N MET A 110 13.78 15.70 6.18
CA MET A 110 12.43 15.94 5.68
C MET A 110 11.45 14.98 6.35
N HIS A 111 10.33 15.49 6.86
CA HIS A 111 9.30 14.69 7.52
C HIS A 111 8.80 13.56 6.58
N PRO A 112 8.54 12.33 7.05
CA PRO A 112 8.26 11.23 6.15
C PRO A 112 6.93 11.34 5.40
N ALA A 113 5.97 12.14 5.89
CA ALA A 113 4.71 12.41 5.19
C ALA A 113 4.84 13.37 3.99
N LEU A 114 5.96 14.07 3.86
CA LEU A 114 6.17 15.03 2.78
C LEU A 114 6.41 14.32 1.44
N PRO A 115 5.95 14.91 0.31
CA PRO A 115 6.15 14.34 -1.02
C PRO A 115 7.62 14.15 -1.33
N ARG A 116 7.95 13.04 -2.01
CA ARG A 116 9.34 12.66 -2.29
C ARG A 116 9.68 12.79 -3.75
N LEU A 117 8.68 12.82 -4.62
CA LEU A 117 8.88 12.89 -6.05
C LEU A 117 8.72 14.32 -6.58
N PRO A 118 9.59 14.73 -7.53
CA PRO A 118 9.35 15.94 -8.28
C PRO A 118 8.06 15.79 -9.07
N THR A 119 7.42 16.92 -9.34
CA THR A 119 6.17 16.95 -10.10
C THR A 119 6.39 17.72 -11.39
N PRO A 120 6.12 17.12 -12.56
CA PRO A 120 5.57 15.76 -12.77
C PRO A 120 6.57 14.62 -12.54
N THR A 121 6.07 13.48 -12.07
CA THR A 121 6.85 12.25 -11.83
C THR A 121 7.37 11.65 -13.15
N ASN A 122 8.53 10.97 -13.11
CA ASN A 122 9.05 10.27 -14.28
C ASN A 122 8.35 8.91 -14.46
N THR A 123 8.72 8.13 -15.49
CA THR A 123 8.00 6.89 -15.85
C THR A 123 8.28 5.68 -14.94
N THR A 124 9.28 5.75 -14.06
CA THR A 124 9.74 4.60 -13.27
C THR A 124 9.46 4.75 -11.78
N ALA A 125 9.34 5.99 -11.30
CA ALA A 125 9.13 6.28 -9.90
C ALA A 125 7.64 6.32 -9.53
N TRP A 126 7.38 6.08 -8.25
CA TRP A 126 6.05 6.22 -7.69
C TRP A 126 6.10 6.59 -6.21
N GLU A 127 5.06 7.28 -5.75
CA GLU A 127 4.84 7.58 -4.34
C GLU A 127 3.37 7.30 -3.98
N GLN A 128 3.14 6.91 -2.73
CA GLN A 128 1.84 6.49 -2.23
C GLN A 128 1.66 6.86 -0.76
N TRP A 129 0.59 7.59 -0.47
CA TRP A 129 0.09 7.78 0.91
C TRP A 129 -0.99 6.75 1.18
N PHE A 130 -0.75 5.90 2.16
CA PHE A 130 -1.61 4.77 2.47
C PHE A 130 -2.12 4.92 3.90
N PHE A 131 -3.43 4.80 4.05
CA PHE A 131 -4.17 4.92 5.30
C PHE A 131 -4.99 3.67 5.50
N GLU A 132 -5.00 3.17 6.72
CA GLU A 132 -5.74 1.97 7.04
C GLU A 132 -6.23 2.00 8.48
N GLY A 133 -7.30 1.26 8.72
CA GLY A 133 -7.81 1.07 10.06
C GLY A 133 -8.67 -0.16 10.17
N VAL A 134 -8.70 -0.71 11.38
CA VAL A 134 -9.53 -1.85 11.76
C VAL A 134 -10.31 -1.48 13.00
N SER A 135 -11.61 -1.70 12.94
CA SER A 135 -12.52 -1.56 14.07
C SER A 135 -12.03 -2.34 15.29
N SER A 136 -12.42 -1.90 16.48
CA SER A 136 -12.13 -2.59 17.75
C SER A 136 -12.60 -4.06 17.80
N SER A 137 -13.57 -4.44 16.97
CA SER A 137 -14.04 -5.83 16.84
C SER A 137 -13.10 -6.72 16.02
N GLY A 138 -12.21 -6.13 15.21
CA GLY A 138 -11.39 -6.83 14.23
C GLY A 138 -12.12 -7.18 12.92
N LYS A 139 -13.40 -6.86 12.75
CA LYS A 139 -14.22 -7.31 11.61
C LYS A 139 -14.43 -6.25 10.53
N ALA A 140 -14.65 -5.01 10.92
CA ALA A 140 -14.71 -3.90 9.97
C ALA A 140 -13.34 -3.24 9.80
N GLY A 141 -13.08 -2.68 8.62
CA GLY A 141 -11.85 -1.96 8.34
C GLY A 141 -11.92 -1.17 7.04
N PHE A 142 -10.91 -0.33 6.83
CA PHE A 142 -10.73 0.42 5.60
C PHE A 142 -9.28 0.45 5.17
N VAL A 143 -9.05 0.58 3.88
CA VAL A 143 -7.79 0.99 3.26
C VAL A 143 -8.13 2.10 2.28
N LEU A 144 -7.46 3.25 2.42
CA LEU A 144 -7.49 4.31 1.43
C LEU A 144 -6.06 4.64 1.03
N SER A 145 -5.77 4.55 -0.27
CA SER A 145 -4.44 4.78 -0.80
C SER A 145 -4.46 5.78 -1.93
N PHE A 146 -3.57 6.77 -1.86
CA PHE A 146 -3.42 7.84 -2.84
C PHE A 146 -2.08 7.67 -3.55
N SER A 147 -2.09 7.42 -4.85
CA SER A 147 -0.87 7.15 -5.61
C SER A 147 -0.62 8.21 -6.68
N ARG A 148 0.66 8.55 -6.82
CA ARG A 148 1.27 9.08 -8.04
C ARG A 148 2.25 8.03 -8.54
N ASP A 149 1.78 7.21 -9.48
CA ASP A 149 2.49 6.03 -9.94
C ASP A 149 2.44 5.93 -11.47
N ALA A 150 3.54 6.35 -12.10
CA ALA A 150 3.69 6.27 -13.54
C ALA A 150 4.00 4.86 -14.06
N THR A 151 4.39 3.94 -13.17
CA THR A 151 4.70 2.56 -13.54
C THR A 151 3.45 1.81 -14.00
N TYR A 152 2.27 2.34 -13.67
CA TYR A 152 0.96 1.88 -14.10
C TYR A 152 0.39 2.62 -15.32
N ALA A 153 1.16 3.50 -15.97
CA ALA A 153 0.72 4.21 -17.18
C ALA A 153 0.26 3.26 -18.30
N PHE A 154 0.74 2.01 -18.31
CA PHE A 154 0.34 0.97 -19.28
C PHE A 154 -1.15 0.61 -19.23
N PHE A 155 -1.89 0.94 -18.16
CA PHE A 155 -3.35 0.80 -18.14
C PHE A 155 -4.07 1.81 -19.02
N GLY A 156 -3.39 2.85 -19.51
CA GLY A 156 -3.98 3.89 -20.36
C GLY A 156 -4.96 4.82 -19.64
N ARG A 157 -5.02 4.79 -18.30
CA ARG A 157 -5.93 5.61 -17.48
C ARG A 157 -5.22 6.67 -16.64
N GLY A 158 -3.92 6.86 -16.87
CA GLY A 158 -3.08 7.82 -16.19
C GLY A 158 -2.35 7.25 -14.97
N ASN A 159 -1.58 8.13 -14.32
CA ASN A 159 -0.62 7.83 -13.26
C ASN A 159 -1.20 8.09 -11.85
N LEU A 160 -2.43 8.62 -11.77
CA LEU A 160 -3.04 9.02 -10.52
C LEU A 160 -4.12 8.02 -10.15
N ARG A 161 -3.97 7.38 -8.99
CA ARG A 161 -4.90 6.33 -8.55
C ARG A 161 -5.33 6.54 -7.12
N VAL A 162 -6.58 6.20 -6.85
CA VAL A 162 -7.10 6.04 -5.50
C VAL A 162 -7.61 4.62 -5.35
N GLU A 163 -7.10 3.92 -4.35
CA GLU A 163 -7.57 2.59 -3.97
C GLU A 163 -8.38 2.73 -2.69
N PHE A 164 -9.67 2.41 -2.77
CA PHE A 164 -10.60 2.52 -1.64
C PHE A 164 -11.26 1.18 -1.37
N TYR A 165 -10.93 0.61 -0.22
CA TYR A 165 -11.50 -0.62 0.28
C TYR A 165 -12.15 -0.36 1.63
N LEU A 166 -13.38 -0.84 1.79
CA LEU A 166 -14.05 -0.99 3.07
C LEU A 166 -14.50 -2.44 3.20
N VAL A 167 -14.37 -2.96 4.41
CA VAL A 167 -15.07 -4.17 4.83
C VAL A 167 -15.91 -3.84 6.06
N PHE A 168 -17.17 -4.24 6.03
CA PHE A 168 -18.13 -3.99 7.10
C PHE A 168 -18.13 -5.15 8.11
N GLU A 169 -18.76 -4.94 9.26
CA GLU A 169 -18.86 -5.94 10.35
C GLU A 169 -19.47 -7.27 9.90
N ASP A 170 -20.39 -7.23 8.92
CA ASP A 170 -21.04 -8.39 8.34
C ASP A 170 -20.23 -9.08 7.23
N GLY A 171 -19.01 -8.58 6.95
CA GLY A 171 -18.12 -9.08 5.90
C GLY A 171 -18.46 -8.59 4.50
N SER A 172 -19.52 -7.79 4.32
CA SER A 172 -19.76 -7.12 3.03
C SER A 172 -18.66 -6.10 2.74
N VAL A 173 -18.41 -5.82 1.46
CA VAL A 173 -17.30 -4.96 1.02
C VAL A 173 -17.75 -3.81 0.12
N LEU A 174 -17.10 -2.66 0.26
CA LEU A 174 -17.09 -1.59 -0.74
C LEU A 174 -15.67 -1.55 -1.33
N GLN A 175 -15.53 -1.76 -2.63
CA GLN A 175 -14.26 -1.61 -3.32
C GLN A 175 -14.42 -0.61 -4.47
N GLU A 176 -13.53 0.37 -4.51
CA GLU A 176 -13.39 1.35 -5.58
C GLU A 176 -11.92 1.48 -5.97
N LEU A 177 -11.65 1.35 -7.27
CA LEU A 177 -10.36 1.71 -7.86
C LEU A 177 -10.63 2.86 -8.83
N ASP A 178 -10.22 4.06 -8.42
CA ASP A 178 -10.40 5.26 -9.21
C ASP A 178 -9.10 5.72 -9.86
N PHE A 179 -9.28 6.30 -11.04
CA PHE A 179 -8.24 6.95 -11.80
C PHE A 179 -8.55 8.44 -11.81
N ALA A 180 -7.76 9.20 -11.06
CA ALA A 180 -7.96 10.63 -10.89
C ALA A 180 -7.49 11.39 -12.12
N ALA A 181 -8.25 12.41 -12.51
CA ALA A 181 -7.90 13.33 -13.58
C ALA A 181 -6.81 14.32 -13.14
N GLU A 182 -6.84 14.72 -11.87
CA GLU A 182 -5.87 15.62 -11.25
C GLU A 182 -5.55 15.21 -9.81
N SER A 183 -4.35 15.57 -9.37
CA SER A 183 -3.98 15.56 -7.95
C SER A 183 -3.28 16.85 -7.58
N GLY A 184 -3.57 17.36 -6.39
CA GLY A 184 -2.89 18.51 -5.79
C GLY A 184 -2.35 18.12 -4.43
N LEU A 185 -1.12 18.56 -4.14
CA LEU A 185 -0.48 18.48 -2.84
C LEU A 185 -0.12 19.89 -2.37
N ALA A 186 -0.25 20.16 -1.08
CA ALA A 186 0.16 21.40 -0.46
C ALA A 186 0.87 21.10 0.88
N TRP A 187 2.02 21.73 1.12
CA TRP A 187 2.76 21.59 2.38
C TRP A 187 3.59 22.82 2.72
N GLY A 188 4.08 22.88 3.96
CA GLY A 188 4.72 24.08 4.50
C GLY A 188 3.67 25.06 5.03
N ALA A 189 3.84 26.36 4.82
CA ALA A 189 2.97 27.39 5.41
C ALA A 189 1.62 27.60 4.67
N CYS A 190 0.92 26.52 4.31
CA CYS A 190 -0.27 26.59 3.44
C CYS A 190 -1.61 26.80 4.17
N ARG A 191 -1.65 26.89 5.50
CA ARG A 191 -2.92 26.91 6.25
C ARG A 191 -3.70 28.24 6.07
N PRO A 192 -4.90 28.24 5.46
CA PRO A 192 -5.72 29.43 5.35
C PRO A 192 -6.30 29.80 6.73
N GLY A 193 -6.23 31.08 7.10
CA GLY A 193 -6.79 31.57 8.37
C GLY A 193 -5.85 31.49 9.58
N GLY A 194 -4.63 30.97 9.39
CA GLY A 194 -3.52 31.27 10.29
C GLY A 194 -3.22 32.77 10.18
N ASN A 195 -3.49 33.51 11.23
CA ASN A 195 -3.26 34.94 11.39
C ASN A 195 -1.76 35.28 11.40
N GLY A 196 -0.99 34.90 10.37
CA GLY A 196 0.41 35.26 10.10
C GLY A 196 1.46 34.91 11.18
N ASN A 197 1.02 34.63 12.39
CA ASN A 197 1.80 34.47 13.62
C ASN A 197 1.75 33.02 14.14
N SER A 198 0.92 32.16 13.55
CA SER A 198 0.99 30.70 13.71
C SER A 198 2.07 30.17 12.76
N GLY A 199 3.33 30.48 13.05
CA GLY A 199 4.50 30.22 12.21
C GLY A 199 4.90 28.75 12.03
N ASN A 200 3.98 27.80 12.13
CA ASN A 200 4.28 26.38 12.04
C ASN A 200 3.62 25.79 10.80
N GLY A 201 4.35 25.80 9.68
CA GLY A 201 4.00 25.14 8.43
C GLY A 201 4.06 23.61 8.52
N SER A 202 3.25 23.03 9.40
CA SER A 202 3.30 21.64 9.82
C SER A 202 2.21 20.76 9.21
N MET A 203 1.73 21.05 8.01
CA MET A 203 0.62 20.29 7.44
C MET A 203 0.94 19.83 6.02
N VAL A 204 0.57 18.59 5.72
CA VAL A 204 0.57 18.04 4.35
C VAL A 204 -0.87 17.77 3.97
N GLU A 205 -1.33 18.39 2.91
CA GLU A 205 -2.66 18.19 2.34
C GLU A 205 -2.55 17.57 0.95
N GLY A 206 -3.45 16.65 0.64
CA GLY A 206 -3.55 16.04 -0.67
C GLY A 206 -4.98 15.87 -1.13
N VAL A 207 -5.22 16.09 -2.43
CA VAL A 207 -6.54 15.95 -3.06
C VAL A 207 -6.40 15.24 -4.40
N TRP A 208 -7.22 14.20 -4.61
CA TRP A 208 -7.36 13.46 -5.86
C TRP A 208 -8.79 13.57 -6.34
N ARG A 209 -8.98 13.96 -7.60
CA ARG A 209 -10.31 14.16 -8.20
C ARG A 209 -10.50 13.31 -9.42
N ALA A 210 -11.61 12.58 -9.46
CA ALA A 210 -11.95 11.68 -10.55
C ALA A 210 -13.34 12.00 -11.15
N GLY A 211 -13.55 11.59 -12.39
CA GLY A 211 -14.81 11.79 -13.11
C GLY A 211 -14.87 13.05 -13.97
N ARG A 212 -16.07 13.42 -14.42
CA ARG A 212 -16.30 14.55 -15.33
C ARG A 212 -16.56 15.82 -14.51
N GLY A 213 -15.51 16.55 -14.18
CA GLY A 213 -15.62 17.87 -13.57
C GLY A 213 -14.84 18.94 -14.33
N ARG A 214 -15.34 20.17 -14.30
CA ARG A 214 -14.53 21.39 -14.46
C ARG A 214 -14.77 22.26 -13.24
N GLY A 215 -13.71 22.67 -12.55
CA GLY A 215 -13.83 23.52 -11.35
C GLY A 215 -14.14 22.70 -10.09
N ARG A 216 -15.26 22.99 -9.42
CA ARG A 216 -15.65 22.37 -8.13
C ARG A 216 -16.57 21.16 -8.24
N ASP A 217 -17.06 20.85 -9.44
CA ASP A 217 -18.08 19.82 -9.64
C ASP A 217 -17.44 18.50 -10.11
N TRP A 218 -16.69 17.84 -9.23
CA TRP A 218 -16.12 16.52 -9.51
C TRP A 218 -17.08 15.40 -9.10
N ASP A 219 -17.18 14.34 -9.90
CA ASP A 219 -18.02 13.19 -9.55
C ASP A 219 -17.52 12.50 -8.26
N ARG A 220 -16.20 12.53 -8.06
CA ARG A 220 -15.50 11.85 -6.97
C ARG A 220 -14.32 12.70 -6.50
N GLU A 221 -14.25 12.93 -5.20
CA GLU A 221 -13.13 13.61 -4.56
C GLU A 221 -12.64 12.80 -3.36
N TYR A 222 -11.33 12.70 -3.24
CA TYR A 222 -10.65 12.08 -2.12
C TYR A 222 -9.59 13.05 -1.62
N ALA A 223 -9.49 13.22 -0.31
CA ALA A 223 -8.53 14.12 0.28
C ALA A 223 -7.94 13.55 1.55
N PHE A 224 -6.73 13.98 1.87
CA PHE A 224 -6.13 13.77 3.18
C PHE A 224 -5.48 15.04 3.70
N SER A 225 -5.30 15.09 5.01
CA SER A 225 -4.47 16.06 5.70
C SER A 225 -3.71 15.39 6.83
N ILE A 226 -2.42 15.68 6.96
CA ILE A 226 -1.55 15.17 8.04
C ILE A 226 -0.90 16.37 8.72
N ASP A 227 -1.07 16.49 10.03
CA ASP A 227 -0.29 17.41 10.85
C ASP A 227 1.05 16.75 11.19
N THR A 228 2.14 17.26 10.63
CA THR A 228 3.50 16.75 10.81
C THR A 228 4.10 17.09 12.18
N GLN A 229 3.43 17.88 13.01
CA GLN A 229 3.85 18.15 14.39
C GLN A 229 3.16 17.22 15.36
N THR A 230 1.86 16.97 15.20
CA THR A 230 1.09 16.15 16.13
C THR A 230 0.96 14.69 15.68
N GLY A 231 1.13 14.42 14.38
CA GLY A 231 0.83 13.12 13.77
C GLY A 231 -0.67 12.88 13.58
N GLU A 232 -1.52 13.86 13.89
CA GLU A 232 -2.95 13.78 13.58
C GLU A 232 -3.16 13.74 12.07
N ALA A 233 -4.12 12.94 11.63
CA ALA A 233 -4.45 12.85 10.22
C ALA A 233 -5.95 12.80 10.02
N GLN A 234 -6.39 13.25 8.86
CA GLN A 234 -7.77 13.12 8.43
C GLN A 234 -7.81 12.70 6.98
N VAL A 235 -8.75 11.85 6.66
CA VAL A 235 -9.05 11.40 5.30
C VAL A 235 -10.51 11.71 5.03
N ARG A 236 -10.81 12.30 3.88
CA ARG A 236 -12.17 12.59 3.41
C ARG A 236 -12.38 11.93 2.06
N PHE A 237 -13.58 11.44 1.84
CA PHE A 237 -13.98 10.89 0.55
C PHE A 237 -15.42 11.29 0.26
N ASP A 238 -15.69 11.62 -0.99
CA ASP A 238 -17.03 11.91 -1.50
C ASP A 238 -17.18 11.24 -2.86
N THR A 239 -18.00 10.19 -2.90
CA THR A 239 -18.25 9.39 -4.09
C THR A 239 -19.75 9.11 -4.23
N PRO A 240 -20.24 8.76 -5.42
CA PRO A 240 -21.66 8.42 -5.62
C PRO A 240 -22.12 7.23 -4.77
N ARG A 241 -21.21 6.42 -4.22
CA ARG A 241 -21.53 5.24 -3.40
C ARG A 241 -21.38 5.50 -1.91
N ALA A 242 -20.43 6.36 -1.50
CA ALA A 242 -20.22 6.68 -0.10
C ALA A 242 -19.57 8.07 0.06
N SER A 243 -19.90 8.76 1.15
CA SER A 243 -19.20 9.96 1.59
C SER A 243 -18.91 9.90 3.07
N GLY A 244 -17.76 10.41 3.50
CA GLY A 244 -17.34 10.26 4.88
C GLY A 244 -16.00 10.89 5.22
N VAL A 245 -15.68 10.77 6.50
CA VAL A 245 -14.45 11.27 7.11
C VAL A 245 -13.89 10.20 8.03
N VAL A 246 -12.58 10.02 7.98
CA VAL A 246 -11.79 9.25 8.92
C VAL A 246 -10.83 10.21 9.63
N GLU A 247 -10.82 10.19 10.95
CA GLU A 247 -9.96 11.01 11.79
C GLU A 247 -9.05 10.10 12.61
N PHE A 248 -7.75 10.33 12.51
CA PHE A 248 -6.72 9.67 13.28
C PHE A 248 -6.28 10.62 14.39
N ALA A 249 -6.39 10.16 15.64
CA ALA A 249 -5.90 10.91 16.78
C ALA A 249 -4.37 10.92 16.81
N ALA A 250 -3.80 11.86 17.56
CA ALA A 250 -2.38 11.83 17.90
C ALA A 250 -2.04 10.50 18.62
N PRO A 251 -0.86 9.90 18.39
CA PRO A 251 -0.41 8.72 19.11
C PRO A 251 -0.44 8.94 20.64
N ALA A 252 -0.94 7.95 21.40
CA ALA A 252 -1.28 8.11 22.82
C ALA A 252 -0.09 8.19 23.80
N SER A 253 1.16 8.00 23.36
CA SER A 253 2.31 8.10 24.27
C SER A 253 3.63 8.50 23.60
N SER A 254 4.47 9.08 24.45
CA SER A 254 5.83 9.59 24.28
C SER A 254 6.86 8.51 23.89
N LEU A 255 6.76 7.95 22.68
CA LEU A 255 7.80 7.11 22.07
C LEU A 255 9.08 7.89 21.67
N GLY A 256 9.44 8.94 22.41
CA GLY A 256 10.26 10.04 21.89
C GLY A 256 9.35 11.22 21.51
N PRO A 257 9.90 12.40 21.18
CA PRO A 257 9.08 13.58 20.89
C PRO A 257 8.08 13.25 19.78
N ALA A 258 6.87 13.83 19.85
CA ALA A 258 6.02 13.98 18.66
C ALA A 258 6.94 14.34 17.50
N PRO A 259 6.92 13.57 16.39
CA PRO A 259 8.08 13.35 15.54
C PRO A 259 8.88 14.63 15.50
N GLY A 260 9.98 14.63 16.25
CA GLY A 260 10.96 15.69 16.09
C GLY A 260 11.43 15.65 14.64
N PRO A 261 12.44 16.42 14.25
CA PRO A 261 13.16 16.12 13.01
C PRO A 261 13.92 14.78 13.18
N GLU A 262 13.22 13.68 13.46
CA GLU A 262 13.74 12.33 13.40
C GLU A 262 13.92 12.00 11.93
N THR A 263 15.15 11.57 11.65
CA THR A 263 15.64 11.29 10.33
C THR A 263 14.87 10.12 9.72
N GLU A 264 14.58 10.24 8.43
CA GLU A 264 14.10 9.16 7.54
C GLU A 264 14.80 7.81 7.78
N THR A 265 16.03 7.83 8.28
CA THR A 265 16.86 6.66 8.60
C THR A 265 16.39 5.81 9.78
N GLU A 266 15.62 6.36 10.73
CA GLU A 266 15.30 5.62 11.95
C GLU A 266 14.03 4.79 11.87
N THR A 267 12.95 5.27 11.22
CA THR A 267 11.65 4.56 11.17
C THR A 267 11.32 3.90 9.84
N ALA A 268 12.01 4.26 8.76
CA ALA A 268 11.74 3.70 7.45
C ALA A 268 12.40 2.33 7.22
N LEU A 269 11.78 1.49 6.40
CA LEU A 269 12.43 0.38 5.74
C LEU A 269 13.08 0.91 4.46
N HIS A 270 14.41 1.05 4.49
CA HIS A 270 15.20 1.46 3.34
C HIS A 270 15.65 0.24 2.55
N LEU A 271 15.21 0.17 1.31
CA LEU A 271 15.55 -0.88 0.35
C LEU A 271 16.17 -0.21 -0.88
N PRO A 272 16.93 -0.97 -1.70
CA PRO A 272 17.35 -0.47 -2.99
C PRO A 272 16.13 -0.05 -3.80
N LEU A 273 16.10 1.22 -4.20
CA LEU A 273 15.05 1.80 -5.02
C LEU A 273 13.67 1.87 -4.35
N PHE A 274 13.53 1.58 -3.06
CA PHE A 274 12.25 1.61 -2.36
C PHE A 274 12.44 2.03 -0.91
N THR A 275 11.67 3.02 -0.47
CA THR A 275 11.63 3.43 0.93
C THR A 275 10.19 3.39 1.40
N LEU A 276 10.01 2.80 2.56
CA LEU A 276 8.74 2.77 3.25
C LEU A 276 8.89 3.44 4.59
N ALA A 277 8.15 4.52 4.82
CA ALA A 277 8.18 5.21 6.09
C ALA A 277 6.81 5.15 6.78
N PRO A 278 6.68 4.46 7.93
CA PRO A 278 5.51 4.64 8.77
C PRO A 278 5.48 6.09 9.25
N THR A 279 4.37 6.79 9.03
CA THR A 279 4.25 8.22 9.34
C THR A 279 3.48 8.47 10.64
N ALA A 280 2.68 7.50 11.09
CA ALA A 280 2.27 7.34 12.48
C ALA A 280 2.35 5.88 12.92
N ARG A 281 2.90 5.64 14.12
CA ARG A 281 2.76 4.33 14.82
C ARG A 281 1.33 4.25 15.34
N SER A 282 0.72 3.05 15.30
CA SER A 282 -0.72 2.80 15.44
C SER A 282 -1.49 3.81 16.30
N THR A 283 -2.46 4.51 15.70
CA THR A 283 -3.29 5.50 16.38
C THR A 283 -4.73 5.02 16.48
N THR A 284 -5.48 5.58 17.43
CA THR A 284 -6.93 5.40 17.42
C THR A 284 -7.52 6.21 16.29
N PHE A 285 -8.41 5.61 15.49
CA PHE A 285 -9.19 6.34 14.52
C PHE A 285 -10.67 6.31 14.86
N THR A 286 -11.38 7.33 14.40
CA THR A 286 -12.83 7.34 14.28
C THR A 286 -13.21 7.55 12.82
N MET A 287 -14.16 6.77 12.33
CA MET A 287 -14.68 6.88 10.98
C MET A 287 -16.17 7.16 11.06
N THR A 288 -16.64 8.14 10.30
CA THR A 288 -18.06 8.43 10.11
C THR A 288 -18.34 8.55 8.62
N MET A 289 -19.28 7.74 8.12
CA MET A 289 -19.64 7.73 6.71
C MET A 289 -21.16 7.61 6.50
N THR A 290 -21.60 7.97 5.30
CA THR A 290 -22.95 7.77 4.78
C THR A 290 -22.87 6.97 3.48
N MET A 291 -23.72 5.95 3.35
CA MET A 291 -23.78 5.10 2.16
C MET A 291 -24.94 5.53 1.25
N ALA A 292 -24.71 5.66 -0.04
CA ALA A 292 -25.75 6.07 -0.99
C ALA A 292 -26.88 5.03 -1.12
N LEU A 293 -26.57 3.74 -0.96
CA LEU A 293 -27.57 2.66 -0.98
C LEU A 293 -28.38 2.58 0.32
N SER A 294 -28.06 3.40 1.32
CA SER A 294 -28.85 3.55 2.54
C SER A 294 -28.90 5.02 2.94
N PRO A 295 -29.55 5.88 2.14
CA PRO A 295 -29.59 7.32 2.40
C PRO A 295 -30.10 7.61 3.81
N GLY A 296 -29.38 8.45 4.55
CA GLY A 296 -29.70 8.79 5.94
C GLY A 296 -29.20 7.80 6.99
N LYS A 297 -28.72 6.60 6.61
CA LYS A 297 -28.03 5.69 7.53
C LYS A 297 -26.56 6.10 7.63
N LYS A 298 -26.21 6.67 8.78
CA LYS A 298 -24.82 6.91 9.14
C LYS A 298 -24.21 5.62 9.70
N ILE A 299 -23.03 5.29 9.19
CA ILE A 299 -22.19 4.21 9.71
C ILE A 299 -21.01 4.86 10.42
N SER A 300 -20.72 4.40 11.63
CA SER A 300 -19.57 4.88 12.39
C SER A 300 -18.81 3.72 13.01
N TYR A 301 -17.50 3.81 12.96
CA TYR A 301 -16.58 2.83 13.54
C TYR A 301 -15.48 3.54 14.31
N ALA A 302 -14.98 2.89 15.35
CA ALA A 302 -13.77 3.30 16.03
C ALA A 302 -12.86 2.08 16.21
N GLY A 303 -11.56 2.31 16.15
CA GLY A 303 -10.58 1.25 16.28
C GLY A 303 -9.15 1.77 16.18
N SER A 304 -8.26 0.89 15.75
CA SER A 304 -6.83 1.18 15.56
C SER A 304 -6.50 1.29 14.09
N GLY A 305 -5.70 2.28 13.71
CA GLY A 305 -5.26 2.49 12.34
C GLY A 305 -3.86 3.06 12.31
N SER A 306 -3.34 3.26 11.11
CA SER A 306 -2.11 4.00 10.90
C SER A 306 -2.12 4.63 9.51
N HIS A 307 -1.08 5.40 9.24
CA HIS A 307 -0.79 5.84 7.89
C HIS A 307 0.71 5.73 7.61
N MET A 308 1.03 5.58 6.34
CA MET A 308 2.39 5.46 5.83
C MET A 308 2.54 6.23 4.54
N HIS A 309 3.79 6.59 4.27
CA HIS A 309 4.20 7.11 2.99
C HIS A 309 5.26 6.18 2.40
N MET A 310 5.03 5.75 1.16
CA MET A 310 5.92 4.87 0.43
C MET A 310 6.35 5.55 -0.85
N TRP A 311 7.61 5.39 -1.23
CA TRP A 311 8.09 5.85 -2.53
C TRP A 311 9.18 4.94 -3.06
N ALA A 312 9.29 4.88 -4.37
CA ALA A 312 10.26 4.03 -5.03
C ALA A 312 10.73 4.65 -6.35
N ALA A 313 11.93 4.28 -6.75
CA ALA A 313 12.54 4.69 -8.02
C ALA A 313 12.16 3.73 -9.16
N ALA A 314 11.60 2.57 -8.80
CA ALA A 314 11.15 1.54 -9.71
C ALA A 314 9.80 0.97 -9.24
N GLY A 315 9.01 0.47 -10.20
CA GLY A 315 7.72 -0.16 -9.92
C GLY A 315 7.84 -1.36 -9.00
N LEU A 316 6.77 -1.64 -8.24
CA LEU A 316 6.73 -2.69 -7.22
C LEU A 316 7.20 -4.06 -7.75
N LEU A 317 6.75 -4.44 -8.96
CA LEU A 317 7.14 -5.68 -9.64
C LEU A 317 8.63 -5.78 -9.99
N LYS A 318 9.38 -4.67 -9.97
CA LYS A 318 10.83 -4.69 -10.19
C LYS A 318 11.60 -4.77 -8.88
N VAL A 319 11.03 -4.29 -7.77
CA VAL A 319 11.74 -4.16 -6.49
C VAL A 319 11.47 -5.32 -5.55
N THR A 320 10.28 -5.93 -5.60
CA THR A 320 9.87 -6.97 -4.65
C THR A 320 9.31 -8.21 -5.31
N GLU A 321 9.63 -9.39 -4.78
CA GLU A 321 8.95 -10.65 -5.10
C GLU A 321 7.64 -10.81 -4.33
N GLY A 322 7.46 -10.06 -3.25
CA GLY A 322 6.35 -10.18 -2.32
C GLY A 322 6.68 -9.58 -0.95
N PHE A 323 5.66 -9.41 -0.13
CA PHE A 323 5.80 -8.89 1.21
C PHE A 323 4.72 -9.44 2.14
N HIS A 324 5.00 -9.45 3.43
CA HIS A 324 4.05 -9.69 4.51
C HIS A 324 4.01 -8.49 5.45
N ILE A 325 2.81 -8.03 5.76
CA ILE A 325 2.60 -6.91 6.67
C ILE A 325 1.58 -7.34 7.71
N VAL A 326 1.87 -7.07 8.98
CA VAL A 326 0.93 -7.23 10.09
C VAL A 326 1.05 -6.03 11.01
N ARG A 327 -0.05 -5.37 11.35
CA ARG A 327 -0.10 -4.29 12.33
C ARG A 327 -1.31 -4.44 13.22
N GLY A 328 -1.16 -4.26 14.52
CA GLY A 328 -2.30 -4.39 15.41
C GLY A 328 -2.05 -3.98 16.84
N ARG A 329 -3.10 -4.18 17.63
CA ARG A 329 -3.14 -3.88 19.06
C ARG A 329 -3.83 -5.00 19.81
N ALA A 330 -3.34 -5.31 21.01
CA ALA A 330 -3.99 -6.22 21.96
C ALA A 330 -3.77 -5.70 23.38
N GLY A 331 -4.82 -5.14 24.00
CA GLY A 331 -4.71 -4.51 25.33
C GLY A 331 -3.69 -3.37 25.35
N PRO A 332 -2.65 -3.44 26.22
CA PRO A 332 -1.60 -2.41 26.30
C PRO A 332 -0.56 -2.54 25.17
N PHE A 333 -0.61 -3.61 24.37
CA PHE A 333 0.40 -3.89 23.36
C PHE A 333 0.02 -3.35 21.99
N GLU A 334 0.97 -2.71 21.32
CA GLU A 334 0.90 -2.37 19.90
C GLU A 334 2.09 -2.99 19.18
N PHE A 335 1.88 -3.53 17.98
CA PHE A 335 2.93 -4.21 17.24
C PHE A 335 2.82 -3.98 15.74
N ALA A 336 3.96 -4.08 15.08
CA ALA A 336 4.06 -4.14 13.63
C ALA A 336 5.10 -5.16 13.20
N PHE A 337 4.84 -5.82 12.09
CA PHE A 337 5.75 -6.73 11.40
C PHE A 337 5.68 -6.44 9.90
N TRP A 338 6.85 -6.36 9.29
CA TRP A 338 7.04 -6.08 7.89
C TRP A 338 8.16 -6.95 7.37
N GLU A 339 7.85 -7.77 6.38
CA GLU A 339 8.81 -8.57 5.65
C GLU A 339 8.70 -8.22 4.17
N PHE A 340 9.83 -7.93 3.54
CA PHE A 340 9.91 -7.61 2.13
C PHE A 340 10.95 -8.49 1.45
N ALA A 341 10.52 -9.31 0.50
CA ALA A 341 11.41 -10.12 -0.31
C ALA A 341 11.95 -9.27 -1.48
N SER A 342 13.25 -8.98 -1.46
CA SER A 342 13.89 -8.15 -2.48
C SER A 342 14.09 -8.92 -3.78
N ARG A 343 13.75 -8.27 -4.89
CA ARG A 343 14.08 -8.73 -6.24
C ARG A 343 15.39 -8.14 -6.75
N VAL A 344 15.76 -6.96 -6.24
CA VAL A 344 17.02 -6.28 -6.60
C VAL A 344 18.21 -7.05 -6.03
N TRP A 345 18.04 -7.63 -4.85
CA TRP A 345 19.01 -8.50 -4.22
C TRP A 345 18.38 -9.88 -4.04
N ALA A 346 18.55 -10.72 -5.07
CA ALA A 346 17.96 -12.04 -5.14
C ALA A 346 18.26 -12.85 -3.87
N GLY A 347 17.22 -13.44 -3.29
CA GLY A 347 17.34 -14.21 -2.05
C GLY A 347 17.66 -13.36 -0.82
N VAL A 348 17.37 -12.06 -0.81
CA VAL A 348 17.50 -11.22 0.39
C VAL A 348 16.13 -10.73 0.86
N GLY A 349 15.80 -11.04 2.11
CA GLY A 349 14.62 -10.55 2.81
C GLY A 349 14.98 -9.43 3.77
N PHE A 350 14.14 -8.41 3.82
CA PHE A 350 14.26 -7.29 4.74
C PHE A 350 13.12 -7.33 5.74
N VAL A 351 13.46 -7.34 7.02
CA VAL A 351 12.48 -7.40 8.09
C VAL A 351 12.62 -6.20 9.00
N ARG A 352 11.47 -5.60 9.28
CA ARG A 352 11.31 -4.61 10.33
C ARG A 352 10.11 -4.97 11.17
N ALA A 353 10.34 -5.15 12.47
CA ALA A 353 9.27 -5.45 13.39
C ALA A 353 9.50 -4.77 14.73
N TRP A 354 8.42 -4.50 15.45
CA TRP A 354 8.49 -3.99 16.81
C TRP A 354 7.23 -4.36 17.58
N VAL A 355 7.39 -4.41 18.89
CA VAL A 355 6.29 -4.46 19.85
C VAL A 355 6.53 -3.41 20.92
N SER A 356 5.46 -2.72 21.30
CA SER A 356 5.44 -1.76 22.40
C SER A 356 4.41 -2.17 23.43
N ARG A 357 4.60 -1.73 24.67
CA ARG A 357 3.67 -1.90 25.79
C ARG A 357 3.45 -0.54 26.43
N ASP A 358 2.19 -0.12 26.55
CA ASP A 358 1.81 1.22 27.04
C ASP A 358 2.55 2.32 26.25
N GLY A 359 2.73 2.03 24.96
CA GLY A 359 3.51 2.77 23.98
C GLY A 359 4.93 3.11 24.42
N VAL A 360 5.61 2.16 25.05
CA VAL A 360 7.07 2.09 25.14
C VAL A 360 7.53 0.88 24.32
N VAL A 361 8.45 1.04 23.36
CA VAL A 361 8.98 -0.09 22.59
C VAL A 361 9.72 -1.03 23.53
N VAL A 362 9.31 -2.30 23.54
CA VAL A 362 9.88 -3.35 24.39
C VAL A 362 10.69 -4.38 23.61
N ALA A 363 10.54 -4.42 22.28
CA ALA A 363 11.42 -5.13 21.36
C ALA A 363 11.38 -4.46 19.98
N GLU A 364 12.53 -4.35 19.31
CA GLU A 364 12.63 -3.89 17.93
C GLU A 364 13.63 -4.76 17.16
N VAL A 365 13.21 -5.19 15.97
CA VAL A 365 14.02 -6.03 15.09
C VAL A 365 14.22 -5.33 13.76
N ARG A 366 15.49 -5.15 13.38
CA ARG A 366 15.93 -4.77 12.03
C ARG A 366 16.86 -5.85 11.52
N ALA A 367 16.38 -6.65 10.57
CA ALA A 367 17.13 -7.79 10.07
C ALA A 367 17.18 -7.82 8.55
N THR A 368 18.33 -8.23 8.03
CA THR A 368 18.48 -8.72 6.67
C THR A 368 18.80 -10.20 6.76
N ALA A 369 18.07 -11.01 6.02
CA ALA A 369 18.31 -12.45 5.99
C ALA A 369 18.43 -12.92 4.54
N ALA A 370 19.19 -14.00 4.35
CA ALA A 370 19.08 -14.77 3.13
C ALA A 370 17.64 -15.33 3.08
N ALA A 371 16.77 -14.71 2.29
CA ALA A 371 15.48 -15.29 1.96
C ALA A 371 15.77 -16.60 1.21
N ALA A 372 15.36 -17.73 1.79
CA ALA A 372 15.37 -18.99 1.06
C ALA A 372 14.64 -18.76 -0.26
N ALA A 373 15.30 -19.02 -1.40
CA ALA A 373 14.80 -18.70 -2.73
C ALA A 373 13.31 -19.06 -2.88
N GLY A 374 12.45 -18.04 -2.90
CA GLY A 374 11.01 -18.19 -2.69
C GLY A 374 10.46 -17.03 -1.86
N ALA A 375 9.29 -16.51 -2.25
CA ALA A 375 8.59 -15.38 -1.65
C ALA A 375 8.59 -15.38 -0.11
N ALA A 376 8.46 -14.20 0.54
CA ALA A 376 8.24 -14.03 1.98
C ALA A 376 7.47 -15.23 2.55
N THR A 377 8.20 -16.16 3.18
CA THR A 377 7.69 -17.54 3.31
C THR A 377 6.85 -17.70 4.55
N GLY A 378 6.86 -16.74 5.49
CA GLY A 378 6.25 -16.89 6.80
C GLY A 378 6.78 -18.15 7.49
N GLY A 379 7.82 -18.04 8.30
CA GLY A 379 8.32 -19.22 9.03
C GLY A 379 9.71 -19.07 9.62
N ASN A 380 10.47 -18.10 9.10
CA ASN A 380 11.81 -17.81 9.60
C ASN A 380 11.76 -16.99 10.88
N GLU A 381 12.77 -17.22 11.71
CA GLU A 381 13.11 -16.33 12.82
C GLU A 381 14.16 -15.34 12.34
N TYR A 382 13.92 -14.07 12.62
CA TYR A 382 14.76 -12.94 12.24
C TYR A 382 15.27 -12.28 13.50
N CYS A 383 16.58 -12.17 13.66
CA CYS A 383 17.19 -11.51 14.81
C CYS A 383 17.98 -10.28 14.37
N ASP A 384 17.87 -9.22 15.15
CA ASP A 384 18.67 -8.02 15.00
C ASP A 384 20.06 -8.28 15.58
N ALA A 385 21.09 -8.09 14.74
CA ALA A 385 22.47 -8.34 15.13
C ALA A 385 22.99 -7.37 16.21
N VAL A 386 22.33 -6.23 16.41
CA VAL A 386 22.72 -5.20 17.36
C VAL A 386 21.99 -5.37 18.69
N SER A 387 20.66 -5.43 18.68
CA SER A 387 19.88 -5.56 19.93
C SER A 387 19.83 -6.99 20.46
N GLY A 388 20.02 -7.99 19.60
CA GLY A 388 19.79 -9.40 19.90
C GLY A 388 18.31 -9.77 20.00
N ASP A 389 17.39 -8.84 19.73
CA ASP A 389 15.96 -9.11 19.68
C ASP A 389 15.61 -9.93 18.43
N CYS A 390 14.67 -10.84 18.56
CA CYS A 390 14.21 -11.72 17.50
C CYS A 390 12.71 -11.62 17.28
N VAL A 391 12.27 -11.88 16.04
CA VAL A 391 10.87 -11.97 15.64
C VAL A 391 10.65 -13.16 14.71
N SER A 392 9.51 -13.82 14.83
CA SER A 392 9.06 -14.80 13.84
C SER A 392 7.59 -14.61 13.51
N LEU A 393 7.24 -14.81 12.24
CA LEU A 393 5.87 -14.85 11.73
C LEU A 393 5.62 -16.24 11.15
N LYS A 394 4.73 -17.03 11.77
CA LYS A 394 4.40 -18.39 11.32
C LYS A 394 2.94 -18.49 10.91
N PRO A 395 2.61 -19.04 9.72
CA PRO A 395 1.22 -19.23 9.34
C PRO A 395 0.52 -20.23 10.27
N ILE A 396 -0.74 -19.99 10.58
CA ILE A 396 -1.60 -20.86 11.37
C ILE A 396 -2.71 -21.40 10.46
N THR A 397 -2.95 -22.71 10.52
CA THR A 397 -4.10 -23.33 9.86
C THR A 397 -5.08 -23.84 10.91
N GLY A 398 -6.38 -23.62 10.68
CA GLY A 398 -7.44 -24.21 11.50
C GLY A 398 -7.77 -23.47 12.78
N PHE A 399 -7.74 -22.13 12.80
CA PHE A 399 -8.39 -21.40 13.89
C PHE A 399 -9.86 -21.86 14.01
N ALA A 400 -10.22 -22.40 15.17
CA ALA A 400 -11.53 -22.98 15.40
C ALA A 400 -12.60 -21.87 15.55
N GLY A 401 -13.30 -21.57 14.46
CA GLY A 401 -14.59 -20.87 14.51
C GLY A 401 -14.64 -19.42 14.01
N TYR A 402 -13.52 -18.82 13.60
CA TYR A 402 -13.49 -17.44 13.11
C TYR A 402 -12.61 -17.20 11.87
N GLY A 403 -11.60 -18.06 11.63
CA GLY A 403 -10.68 -17.91 10.51
C GLY A 403 -11.33 -18.02 9.13
N THR A 404 -11.53 -16.89 8.45
CA THR A 404 -11.76 -16.90 6.99
C THR A 404 -10.52 -17.53 6.34
N PRO A 405 -10.64 -18.67 5.63
CA PRO A 405 -9.49 -19.27 4.97
C PRO A 405 -8.85 -18.25 4.02
N GLY A 406 -7.63 -17.87 4.36
CA GLY A 406 -6.78 -17.02 3.56
C GLY A 406 -5.95 -17.83 2.58
N GLY A 407 -5.26 -17.10 1.71
CA GLY A 407 -4.47 -17.63 0.61
C GLY A 407 -4.51 -16.69 -0.58
N LEU A 408 -3.39 -16.61 -1.29
CA LEU A 408 -3.26 -15.79 -2.47
C LEU A 408 -4.28 -16.22 -3.53
N PRO A 409 -5.07 -15.30 -4.10
CA PRO A 409 -6.07 -15.64 -5.11
C PRO A 409 -5.41 -16.30 -6.33
N GLY A 410 -5.88 -17.49 -6.72
CA GLY A 410 -5.40 -18.20 -7.91
C GLY A 410 -4.42 -19.34 -7.64
N SER A 411 -3.96 -19.52 -6.40
CA SER A 411 -3.21 -20.72 -6.06
C SER A 411 -4.14 -21.92 -6.01
N GLY A 412 -4.17 -22.72 -7.08
CA GLY A 412 -4.89 -23.99 -7.10
C GLY A 412 -4.45 -24.87 -5.93
N GLY A 413 -5.25 -24.92 -4.87
CA GLY A 413 -5.22 -25.94 -3.81
C GLY A 413 -4.07 -25.95 -2.81
N SER A 414 -2.86 -25.44 -3.12
CA SER A 414 -1.66 -25.68 -2.30
C SER A 414 -0.92 -24.46 -1.74
N SER A 415 -1.21 -23.23 -2.16
CA SER A 415 -0.55 -22.07 -1.52
C SER A 415 -1.40 -21.58 -0.35
N SER A 416 -0.81 -21.71 0.84
CA SER A 416 -1.23 -21.19 2.15
C SER A 416 -2.74 -21.10 2.37
N LYS A 417 -3.38 -22.18 2.87
CA LYS A 417 -4.74 -22.13 3.47
C LYS A 417 -4.69 -21.51 4.87
N THR A 418 -3.87 -20.48 5.04
CA THR A 418 -3.64 -19.85 6.33
C THR A 418 -4.92 -19.19 6.82
N THR A 419 -5.27 -19.43 8.07
CA THR A 419 -6.37 -18.76 8.77
C THR A 419 -5.86 -17.63 9.66
N GLY A 420 -4.56 -17.34 9.63
CA GLY A 420 -3.92 -16.34 10.47
C GLY A 420 -2.43 -16.57 10.68
N HIS A 421 -1.82 -15.82 11.59
CA HIS A 421 -0.39 -15.87 11.84
C HIS A 421 -0.07 -15.86 13.33
N ALA A 422 0.92 -16.63 13.74
CA ALA A 422 1.59 -16.51 15.03
C ALA A 422 2.76 -15.54 14.87
N LEU A 423 2.63 -14.34 15.45
CA LEU A 423 3.71 -13.38 15.59
C LEU A 423 4.34 -13.55 16.97
N ARG A 424 5.66 -13.76 17.02
CA ARG A 424 6.40 -13.97 18.27
C ARG A 424 7.62 -13.06 18.30
N PHE A 425 7.82 -12.35 19.39
CA PHE A 425 9.01 -11.56 19.68
C PHE A 425 9.74 -12.16 20.87
N THR A 426 11.07 -12.15 20.83
CA THR A 426 11.93 -12.50 21.96
C THR A 426 12.99 -11.43 22.12
N THR A 427 13.18 -10.89 23.33
CA THR A 427 14.24 -9.90 23.59
C THR A 427 15.56 -10.58 23.93
N SER A 428 16.67 -9.85 23.86
CA SER A 428 17.97 -10.33 24.35
C SER A 428 17.99 -10.66 25.86
N GLU A 429 17.07 -10.08 26.63
CA GLU A 429 16.80 -10.43 28.03
C GLU A 429 15.91 -11.68 28.21
N ASN A 430 15.63 -12.39 27.11
CA ASN A 430 14.79 -13.58 27.08
C ASN A 430 13.33 -13.35 27.53
N ARG A 431 12.80 -12.13 27.31
CA ARG A 431 11.36 -11.85 27.46
C ARG A 431 10.67 -12.20 26.15
N SER A 432 9.50 -12.83 26.22
CA SER A 432 8.73 -13.20 25.03
C SER A 432 7.39 -12.50 24.97
N TYR A 433 7.01 -12.06 23.77
CA TYR A 433 5.69 -11.51 23.46
C TYR A 433 5.08 -12.32 22.32
N ALA A 434 3.82 -12.71 22.46
CA ALA A 434 3.16 -13.61 21.53
C ALA A 434 1.79 -13.08 21.13
N PHE A 435 1.53 -13.02 19.82
CA PHE A 435 0.26 -12.58 19.24
C PHE A 435 -0.21 -13.57 18.18
N ASP A 436 -1.39 -14.12 18.38
CA ASP A 436 -2.12 -14.93 17.41
C ASP A 436 -3.08 -14.02 16.66
N VAL A 437 -2.80 -13.82 15.38
CA VAL A 437 -3.50 -12.91 14.47
C VAL A 437 -4.41 -13.74 13.58
N GLU A 438 -5.69 -13.82 13.93
CA GLU A 438 -6.70 -14.62 13.26
C GLU A 438 -7.42 -13.80 12.18
N HIS A 439 -7.46 -14.32 10.95
CA HIS A 439 -8.17 -13.69 9.83
C HIS A 439 -9.67 -13.61 10.12
N ALA A 440 -10.19 -12.40 10.32
CA ALA A 440 -11.62 -12.17 10.52
C ALA A 440 -12.33 -12.06 9.17
N ASN A 441 -12.17 -10.93 8.48
CA ASN A 441 -12.77 -10.71 7.16
C ASN A 441 -11.69 -10.46 6.11
N ARG A 442 -11.89 -11.00 4.90
CA ARG A 442 -11.08 -10.63 3.74
C ARG A 442 -11.42 -9.20 3.34
N HIS A 443 -10.44 -8.32 3.44
CA HIS A 443 -10.57 -6.91 3.12
C HIS A 443 -10.50 -6.66 1.61
N PHE A 444 -9.51 -7.27 0.95
CA PHE A 444 -9.39 -7.30 -0.51
C PHE A 444 -8.64 -8.55 -0.97
N GLY A 445 -8.75 -8.85 -2.26
CA GLY A 445 -7.98 -9.91 -2.89
C GLY A 445 -7.77 -9.62 -4.36
N MET A 446 -6.52 -9.62 -4.80
CA MET A 446 -6.11 -9.40 -6.18
C MET A 446 -5.40 -10.65 -6.70
N ALA A 447 -5.98 -11.29 -7.72
CA ALA A 447 -5.33 -12.40 -8.41
C ALA A 447 -4.41 -11.86 -9.52
N LEU A 448 -3.14 -12.27 -9.52
CA LEU A 448 -2.19 -11.98 -10.60
C LEU A 448 -1.87 -13.23 -11.44
N GLY A 449 -2.55 -14.34 -11.13
CA GLY A 449 -2.47 -15.62 -11.83
C GLY A 449 -1.43 -16.57 -11.22
N GLY A 450 -1.67 -17.87 -11.32
CA GLY A 450 -0.81 -18.86 -10.65
C GLY A 450 -0.77 -18.63 -9.13
N PRO A 451 0.37 -18.78 -8.45
CA PRO A 451 0.50 -18.51 -7.01
C PRO A 451 0.63 -17.01 -6.67
N TYR A 452 0.43 -16.10 -7.63
CA TYR A 452 0.70 -14.68 -7.46
C TYR A 452 -0.59 -13.90 -7.19
N GLY A 453 -0.49 -12.93 -6.28
CA GLY A 453 -1.59 -12.07 -5.90
C GLY A 453 -1.24 -11.17 -4.73
N ALA A 454 -2.25 -10.45 -4.24
CA ALA A 454 -2.21 -9.79 -2.94
C ALA A 454 -3.53 -10.03 -2.22
N VAL A 455 -3.50 -10.11 -0.90
CA VAL A 455 -4.69 -10.31 -0.09
C VAL A 455 -4.53 -9.58 1.24
N GLY A 456 -5.54 -8.79 1.59
CA GLY A 456 -5.62 -8.09 2.87
C GLY A 456 -6.70 -8.68 3.75
N PHE A 457 -6.48 -8.69 5.06
CA PHE A 457 -7.45 -9.13 6.06
C PHE A 457 -7.58 -8.10 7.17
N THR A 458 -8.80 -7.96 7.69
CA THR A 458 -8.98 -7.54 9.08
C THR A 458 -8.84 -8.76 9.97
N ASN A 459 -8.34 -8.57 11.17
CA ASN A 459 -7.97 -9.67 12.05
C ASN A 459 -8.42 -9.41 13.47
N ARG A 460 -8.72 -10.51 14.16
CA ARG A 460 -8.75 -10.56 15.61
C ARG A 460 -7.36 -10.93 16.13
N VAL A 461 -6.97 -10.36 17.25
CA VAL A 461 -5.69 -10.67 17.91
C VAL A 461 -5.94 -11.23 19.30
N LEU A 462 -5.21 -12.28 19.64
CA LEU A 462 -5.10 -12.83 20.99
C LEU A 462 -3.61 -12.84 21.37
N GLY A 463 -3.21 -12.18 22.44
CA GLY A 463 -1.79 -12.14 22.78
C GLY A 463 -1.41 -11.25 23.94
N GLY A 464 -0.12 -11.22 24.23
CA GLY A 464 0.47 -10.46 25.33
C GLY A 464 1.89 -10.91 25.65
N ASP A 465 2.31 -10.68 26.90
CA ASP A 465 3.52 -11.26 27.46
C ASP A 465 3.37 -12.78 27.62
N GLY A 466 4.40 -13.55 27.25
CA GLY A 466 4.37 -15.01 27.13
C GLY A 466 4.06 -15.78 28.42
N GLU A 467 4.03 -15.11 29.58
CA GLU A 467 3.74 -15.69 30.89
C GLU A 467 2.49 -15.07 31.56
N GLY A 468 1.74 -14.23 30.84
CA GLY A 468 0.74 -13.33 31.43
C GLY A 468 -0.69 -13.46 30.92
N SER A 469 -1.40 -12.33 30.96
CA SER A 469 -2.81 -12.23 30.54
C SER A 469 -2.93 -12.24 29.02
N VAL A 470 -3.86 -13.03 28.50
CA VAL A 470 -4.21 -13.00 27.07
C VAL A 470 -5.12 -11.80 26.83
N TYR A 471 -4.60 -10.79 26.15
CA TYR A 471 -5.39 -9.65 25.70
C TYR A 471 -6.05 -9.95 24.36
N VAL A 472 -7.23 -9.37 24.17
CA VAL A 472 -7.94 -9.40 22.90
C VAL A 472 -7.78 -8.04 22.22
N GLY A 473 -7.62 -8.06 20.91
CA GLY A 473 -7.68 -6.84 20.11
C GLY A 473 -7.84 -7.11 18.63
N SER A 474 -7.32 -6.21 17.81
CA SER A 474 -7.54 -6.16 16.37
C SER A 474 -6.25 -5.87 15.62
N ALA A 475 -6.15 -6.40 14.40
CA ALA A 475 -5.02 -6.16 13.51
C ALA A 475 -5.46 -6.06 12.06
N TRP A 476 -4.62 -5.46 11.23
CA TRP A 476 -4.66 -5.57 9.79
C TRP A 476 -3.46 -6.38 9.31
N SER A 477 -3.65 -7.19 8.28
CA SER A 477 -2.58 -7.92 7.64
C SER A 477 -2.72 -7.90 6.13
N GLU A 478 -1.59 -7.95 5.45
CA GLU A 478 -1.51 -8.13 4.00
C GLU A 478 -0.42 -9.14 3.66
N GLU A 479 -0.74 -10.02 2.72
CA GLU A 479 0.21 -10.92 2.09
C GLU A 479 0.19 -10.68 0.58
N ALA A 480 1.36 -10.46 0.01
CA ALA A 480 1.54 -10.27 -1.42
C ALA A 480 2.66 -11.14 -1.98
N ARG A 481 2.43 -11.66 -3.18
CA ARG A 481 3.43 -12.33 -4.00
C ARG A 481 3.26 -11.91 -5.45
N PHE A 482 4.33 -11.42 -6.04
CA PHE A 482 4.31 -10.83 -7.36
C PHE A 482 5.03 -11.70 -8.39
N PRO A 483 4.53 -11.79 -9.63
CA PRO A 483 5.30 -12.39 -10.70
C PRO A 483 6.48 -11.48 -11.08
N GLU A 484 7.46 -12.00 -11.82
CA GLU A 484 8.48 -11.18 -12.50
C GLU A 484 7.87 -10.24 -13.52
N GLU A 485 6.92 -10.75 -14.29
CA GLU A 485 6.24 -9.97 -15.29
C GLU A 485 4.74 -10.24 -15.20
N LEU A 486 3.95 -9.18 -15.34
CA LEU A 486 2.54 -9.33 -15.66
C LEU A 486 2.43 -9.56 -17.16
N ALA A 487 1.89 -10.71 -17.55
CA ALA A 487 1.54 -10.96 -18.94
C ALA A 487 0.56 -9.86 -19.38
N ARG A 488 1.03 -8.93 -20.22
CA ARG A 488 0.30 -7.70 -20.59
C ARG A 488 -1.11 -8.00 -21.11
N TRP A 489 -1.31 -9.11 -21.81
CA TRP A 489 -2.63 -9.54 -22.28
C TRP A 489 -3.60 -9.89 -21.13
N ARG A 490 -3.12 -10.41 -19.99
CA ARG A 490 -3.97 -10.72 -18.82
C ARG A 490 -4.47 -9.45 -18.16
N VAL A 491 -3.62 -8.43 -18.11
CA VAL A 491 -4.00 -7.08 -17.68
C VAL A 491 -5.10 -6.52 -18.59
N TRP A 492 -4.94 -6.64 -19.91
CA TRP A 492 -5.96 -6.23 -20.89
C TRP A 492 -7.28 -6.98 -20.72
N VAL A 493 -7.26 -8.28 -20.38
CA VAL A 493 -8.48 -9.06 -20.16
C VAL A 493 -9.18 -8.67 -18.86
N VAL A 494 -8.43 -8.54 -17.76
CA VAL A 494 -9.00 -8.23 -16.44
C VAL A 494 -9.53 -6.80 -16.38
N PHE A 495 -8.79 -5.83 -16.93
CA PHE A 495 -9.17 -4.41 -16.85
C PHE A 495 -9.91 -3.91 -18.11
N GLY A 496 -9.67 -4.49 -19.28
CA GLY A 496 -10.30 -4.09 -20.55
C GLY A 496 -11.68 -4.69 -20.78
N ILE A 497 -12.00 -5.90 -20.30
CA ILE A 497 -13.36 -6.45 -20.43
C ILE A 497 -14.36 -5.74 -19.51
N GLY A 498 -13.92 -5.34 -18.30
CA GLY A 498 -14.72 -4.47 -17.43
C GLY A 498 -15.04 -3.11 -18.08
N MET A 499 -14.22 -2.67 -19.04
CA MET A 499 -14.43 -1.46 -19.84
C MET A 499 -15.56 -1.63 -20.86
N LEU A 500 -15.68 -2.81 -21.49
CA LEU A 500 -16.78 -3.13 -22.40
C LEU A 500 -18.13 -3.20 -21.68
N GLY A 501 -18.15 -3.70 -20.43
CA GLY A 501 -19.37 -3.72 -19.60
C GLY A 501 -19.94 -2.31 -19.34
N ARG A 502 -19.09 -1.34 -18.99
CA ARG A 502 -19.53 0.05 -18.75
C ARG A 502 -19.92 0.79 -20.03
N VAL A 503 -19.25 0.50 -21.16
CA VAL A 503 -19.64 1.03 -22.48
C VAL A 503 -21.00 0.45 -22.90
N TRP A 504 -21.23 -0.84 -22.65
CA TRP A 504 -22.50 -1.50 -22.94
C TRP A 504 -23.66 -0.95 -22.09
N GLU A 505 -23.44 -0.74 -20.79
CA GLU A 505 -24.43 -0.10 -19.89
C GLU A 505 -24.74 1.35 -20.29
N GLY A 506 -23.74 2.12 -20.75
CA GLY A 506 -23.95 3.48 -21.25
C GLY A 506 -24.72 3.55 -22.57
N VAL A 507 -24.50 2.60 -23.48
CA VAL A 507 -25.16 2.56 -24.80
C VAL A 507 -26.61 2.07 -24.69
N TRP A 508 -26.88 1.05 -23.87
CA TRP A 508 -28.23 0.49 -23.74
C TRP A 508 -29.07 1.14 -22.63
N GLY A 509 -28.46 1.69 -21.59
CA GLY A 509 -29.16 2.48 -20.57
C GLY A 509 -29.77 3.78 -21.11
N GLY A 510 -29.22 4.32 -22.20
CA GLY A 510 -29.79 5.48 -22.92
C GLY A 510 -30.96 5.13 -23.85
N LEU A 511 -31.01 3.90 -24.36
CA LEU A 511 -32.08 3.45 -25.27
C LEU A 511 -33.37 3.00 -24.54
N GLY A 512 -33.31 2.80 -23.21
CA GLY A 512 -34.47 2.48 -22.38
C GLY A 512 -35.23 3.68 -21.80
N ARG A 513 -34.82 4.92 -22.13
CA ARG A 513 -35.45 6.17 -21.69
C ARG A 513 -35.88 7.10 -22.83
N ALA A 514 -36.01 6.57 -24.05
CA ALA A 514 -36.57 7.27 -25.21
C ALA A 514 -37.95 6.73 -25.55
#